data_AF-A0AAW2IDJ7-F1
#
_entry.id   AF-A0AAW2IDJ7-F1
#
_cell.length_a   1.000
_cell.length_b   1.000
_cell.length_c   1.000
_cell.angle_alpha   90.00
_cell.angle_beta   90.00
_cell.angle_gamma   90.00
#
_symmetry.space_group_name_H-M   'P 1'
#
loop_
_entity.id
_entity.type
_entity.pdbx_description
1 polymer ?
#
loop_
_entity_poly.entity_id
_entity_poly.type
_entity_poly.pdbx_seq_one_letter_code
_entity_poly.pdbx_strand_id
1 'polypeptide(L)'
;MIEDLAKDYSNYIKVDFHPELQNVQDTIDDMLTRLDEFENLVNMVRTDGQLCVDLSIPQILKCKQTLDCLCGRIDNLEQFVNRVKSDMEIVESQVEEAEQDVGQNVRSFKNIFKPLFFQSAETPPRRSGRTPTYEPPTLFSTSSYFTPEEDGSSVDKT
;
A
#
# COMPACT_ATOMS: atom_id res chain seq x y z
N MET A 1 -84.79 -52.70 -6.74
CA MET A 1 -84.80 -51.82 -5.54
C MET A 1 -83.76 -52.24 -4.50
N ILE A 2 -83.78 -53.46 -3.93
CA ILE A 2 -82.72 -53.91 -3.00
C ILE A 2 -81.39 -54.16 -3.73
N GLU A 3 -81.43 -54.75 -4.93
CA GLU A 3 -80.23 -54.95 -5.76
C GLU A 3 -79.58 -53.63 -6.18
N ASP A 4 -80.38 -52.64 -6.58
CA ASP A 4 -79.88 -51.31 -6.95
C ASP A 4 -79.23 -50.61 -5.75
N LEU A 5 -79.87 -50.70 -4.57
CA LEU A 5 -79.32 -50.15 -3.33
C LEU A 5 -78.01 -50.84 -2.93
N ALA A 6 -77.95 -52.18 -3.02
CA ALA A 6 -76.74 -52.94 -2.74
C ALA A 6 -75.61 -52.60 -3.73
N LYS A 7 -75.95 -52.36 -5.00
CA LYS A 7 -75.01 -51.97 -6.04
C LYS A 7 -74.43 -50.57 -5.77
N ASP A 8 -75.28 -49.61 -5.43
CA ASP A 8 -74.86 -48.24 -5.09
C ASP A 8 -73.95 -48.22 -3.85
N TYR A 9 -74.30 -48.97 -2.80
CA TYR A 9 -73.44 -49.11 -1.61
C TYR A 9 -72.13 -49.85 -1.92
N SER A 10 -72.13 -50.85 -2.81
CA SER A 10 -70.90 -51.52 -3.21
C SER A 10 -69.93 -50.61 -3.97
N ASN A 11 -70.46 -49.61 -4.67
CA ASN A 11 -69.63 -48.64 -5.41
C ASN A 11 -68.91 -47.65 -4.48
N TYR A 12 -69.48 -47.33 -3.31
CA TYR A 12 -68.79 -46.53 -2.28
C TYR A 12 -67.54 -47.22 -1.71
N ILE A 13 -67.47 -48.55 -1.77
CA ILE A 13 -66.31 -49.33 -1.29
C ILE A 13 -65.26 -49.50 -2.40
N LYS A 14 -65.61 -49.23 -3.67
CA LYS A 14 -64.71 -49.32 -4.83
C LYS A 14 -64.04 -47.98 -5.17
N VAL A 15 -63.70 -47.20 -4.16
CA VAL A 15 -62.88 -46.00 -4.37
C VAL A 15 -61.44 -46.46 -4.56
N ASP A 16 -60.88 -46.19 -5.73
CA ASP A 16 -59.49 -46.48 -6.05
C ASP A 16 -58.63 -45.31 -5.55
N PHE A 17 -57.80 -45.57 -4.54
CA PHE A 17 -56.86 -44.60 -3.95
C PHE A 17 -55.47 -44.65 -4.60
N HIS A 18 -55.27 -45.54 -5.57
CA HIS A 18 -54.00 -45.70 -6.25
C HIS A 18 -53.49 -44.41 -6.92
N PRO A 19 -54.31 -43.57 -7.60
CA PRO A 19 -53.79 -42.37 -8.25
C PRO A 19 -53.37 -41.29 -7.23
N GLU A 20 -54.09 -41.12 -6.11
CA GLU A 20 -53.69 -40.20 -5.05
C GLU A 20 -52.41 -40.68 -4.36
N LEU A 21 -52.29 -41.99 -4.13
CA LEU A 21 -51.08 -42.58 -3.54
C LEU A 21 -49.86 -42.42 -4.46
N GLN A 22 -50.04 -42.63 -5.77
CA GLN A 22 -48.98 -42.43 -6.75
C GLN A 22 -48.52 -40.97 -6.79
N ASN A 23 -49.45 -40.01 -6.75
CA ASN A 23 -49.10 -38.59 -6.70
C ASN A 23 -48.27 -38.23 -5.45
N VAL A 24 -48.64 -38.80 -4.29
CA VAL A 24 -47.85 -38.63 -3.05
C VAL A 24 -46.46 -39.23 -3.22
N GLN A 25 -46.35 -40.41 -3.81
CA GLN A 25 -45.06 -41.06 -4.05
C GLN A 25 -44.18 -40.23 -5.00
N ASP A 26 -44.72 -39.77 -6.12
CA ASP A 26 -44.01 -38.92 -7.08
C ASP A 26 -43.51 -37.61 -6.41
N THR A 27 -44.34 -37.03 -5.53
CA THR A 27 -43.98 -35.83 -4.77
C THR A 27 -42.84 -36.09 -3.78
N ILE A 28 -42.86 -37.26 -3.10
CA ILE A 28 -41.79 -37.66 -2.20
C ILE A 28 -40.49 -37.86 -2.97
N ASP A 29 -40.53 -38.52 -4.13
CA ASP A 29 -39.36 -38.77 -4.96
C ASP A 29 -38.75 -37.46 -5.50
N ASP A 30 -39.58 -36.50 -5.91
CA ASP A 30 -39.12 -35.15 -6.29
C ASP A 30 -38.46 -34.43 -5.10
N MET A 31 -39.07 -34.46 -3.92
CA MET A 31 -38.50 -33.83 -2.72
C MET A 31 -37.17 -34.47 -2.30
N LEU A 32 -37.04 -35.80 -2.40
CA LEU A 32 -35.80 -36.50 -2.10
C LEU A 32 -34.69 -36.11 -3.07
N THR A 33 -35.01 -36.00 -4.36
CA THR A 33 -34.06 -35.54 -5.39
C THR A 33 -33.59 -34.11 -5.08
N ARG A 34 -34.52 -33.21 -4.76
CA ARG A 34 -34.19 -31.82 -4.43
C ARG A 34 -33.39 -31.68 -3.14
N LEU A 35 -33.58 -32.58 -2.16
CA LEU A 35 -32.78 -32.60 -0.93
C LEU A 35 -31.34 -33.03 -1.21
N ASP A 36 -31.12 -34.02 -2.07
CA ASP A 36 -29.77 -34.44 -2.49
C ASP A 36 -29.05 -33.32 -3.24
N GLU A 37 -29.73 -32.64 -4.17
CA GLU A 37 -29.19 -31.47 -4.86
C GLU A 37 -28.84 -30.34 -3.87
N PHE A 38 -29.71 -30.08 -2.89
CA PHE A 38 -29.45 -29.06 -1.88
C PHE A 38 -28.24 -29.41 -1.00
N GLU A 39 -28.09 -30.67 -0.59
CA GLU A 39 -26.92 -31.14 0.14
C GLU A 39 -25.64 -30.93 -0.66
N ASN A 40 -25.65 -31.25 -1.96
CA ASN A 40 -24.52 -31.04 -2.85
C ASN A 40 -24.15 -29.56 -2.96
N LEU A 41 -25.13 -28.66 -3.08
CA LEU A 41 -24.89 -27.21 -3.08
C LEU A 41 -24.30 -26.72 -1.77
N VAL A 42 -24.81 -27.19 -0.62
CA VAL A 42 -24.26 -26.83 0.70
C VAL A 42 -22.81 -27.30 0.84
N ASN A 43 -22.50 -28.51 0.36
CA ASN A 43 -21.13 -29.04 0.39
C ASN A 43 -20.19 -28.24 -0.53
N MET A 44 -20.67 -27.80 -1.70
CA MET A 44 -19.90 -26.93 -2.58
C MET A 44 -19.58 -25.59 -1.92
N VAL A 45 -20.59 -24.93 -1.33
CA VAL A 45 -20.41 -23.65 -0.61
C VAL A 45 -19.45 -23.80 0.57
N ARG A 46 -19.56 -24.90 1.33
CA ARG A 46 -18.63 -25.19 2.44
C ARG A 46 -17.20 -25.33 1.92
N THR A 47 -17.00 -26.10 0.85
CA THR A 47 -15.67 -26.34 0.27
C THR A 47 -15.05 -25.05 -0.27
N ASP A 48 -15.84 -24.22 -0.96
CA ASP A 48 -15.39 -22.92 -1.47
C ASP A 48 -15.05 -21.94 -0.32
N GLY A 49 -15.90 -21.90 0.71
CA GLY A 49 -15.62 -21.13 1.93
C GLY A 49 -14.32 -21.58 2.60
N GLN A 50 -14.04 -22.88 2.60
CA GLN A 50 -12.82 -23.44 3.17
C GLN A 50 -11.59 -23.10 2.34
N LEU A 51 -11.68 -23.17 1.00
CA LEU A 51 -10.63 -22.68 0.10
C LEU A 51 -10.31 -21.20 0.34
N CYS A 52 -11.34 -20.37 0.51
CA CYS A 52 -11.17 -18.95 0.78
C CYS A 52 -10.40 -18.70 2.09
N VAL A 53 -10.78 -19.40 3.17
CA VAL A 53 -10.15 -19.27 4.48
C VAL A 53 -8.73 -19.84 4.51
N ASP A 54 -8.52 -21.01 3.92
CA ASP A 54 -7.25 -21.73 4.02
C ASP A 54 -6.21 -21.21 3.02
N LEU A 55 -6.64 -20.67 1.88
CA LEU A 55 -5.74 -20.27 0.80
C LEU A 55 -5.87 -18.79 0.44
N SER A 56 -7.05 -18.33 0.03
CA SER A 56 -7.21 -17.01 -0.58
C SER A 56 -6.93 -15.88 0.41
N ILE A 57 -7.48 -15.94 1.62
CA ILE A 57 -7.28 -14.92 2.66
C ILE A 57 -5.79 -14.83 3.05
N PRO A 58 -5.10 -15.94 3.42
CA PRO A 58 -3.66 -15.90 3.71
C PRO A 58 -2.81 -15.33 2.57
N GLN A 59 -3.13 -15.66 1.32
CA GLN A 59 -2.42 -15.11 0.16
C GLN A 59 -2.60 -13.60 0.02
N ILE A 60 -3.82 -13.10 0.21
CA ILE A 60 -4.11 -11.66 0.19
C ILE A 60 -3.37 -10.95 1.32
N LEU A 61 -3.35 -11.53 2.53
CA LEU A 61 -2.62 -10.98 3.68
C LEU A 61 -1.10 -10.93 3.41
N LYS A 62 -0.54 -11.96 2.79
CA LYS A 62 0.87 -11.96 2.37
C LYS A 62 1.14 -10.88 1.33
N CYS A 63 0.27 -10.73 0.34
CA CYS A 63 0.36 -9.67 -0.66
C CYS A 63 0.33 -8.28 -0.01
N LYS A 64 -0.58 -8.07 0.96
CA LYS A 64 -0.65 -6.84 1.75
C LYS A 64 0.66 -6.55 2.47
N GLN A 65 1.27 -7.54 3.14
CA GLN A 65 2.57 -7.36 3.81
C GLN A 65 3.67 -6.93 2.82
N THR A 66 3.72 -7.55 1.64
CA THR A 66 4.66 -7.15 0.59
C THR A 66 4.41 -5.72 0.12
N LEU A 67 3.14 -5.34 -0.04
CA LEU A 67 2.75 -3.99 -0.44
C LEU A 67 3.13 -2.96 0.63
N ASP A 68 2.86 -3.24 1.91
CA ASP A 68 3.21 -2.38 3.04
C ASP A 68 4.74 -2.15 3.10
N CYS A 69 5.53 -3.21 2.87
CA CYS A 69 7.00 -3.11 2.77
C CYS A 69 7.43 -2.23 1.59
N LEU A 70 6.82 -2.42 0.42
CA LEU A 70 7.11 -1.60 -0.76
C LEU A 70 6.75 -0.13 -0.54
N CYS A 71 5.59 0.15 0.04
CA CYS A 71 5.17 1.50 0.41
C CYS A 71 6.18 2.13 1.38
N GLY A 72 6.61 1.42 2.41
CA GLY A 72 7.65 1.94 3.32
C GLY A 72 8.98 2.26 2.62
N ARG A 73 9.38 1.45 1.62
CA ARG A 73 10.56 1.75 0.79
C ARG A 73 10.37 3.00 -0.07
N ILE A 74 9.17 3.21 -0.60
CA ILE A 74 8.83 4.41 -1.38
C ILE A 74 8.87 5.64 -0.47
N ASP A 75 8.28 5.58 0.73
CA ASP A 75 8.27 6.68 1.69
C ASP A 75 9.70 7.06 2.12
N ASN A 76 10.56 6.07 2.37
CA ASN A 76 11.97 6.31 2.68
C ASN A 76 12.72 6.97 1.53
N LEU A 77 12.44 6.55 0.29
CA LEU A 77 13.02 7.18 -0.91
C LEU A 77 12.54 8.62 -1.06
N GLU A 78 11.26 8.89 -0.82
CA GLU A 78 10.71 10.25 -0.88
C GLU A 78 11.39 11.16 0.16
N GLN A 79 11.53 10.71 1.40
CA GLN A 79 12.24 11.45 2.45
C GLN A 79 13.69 11.73 2.07
N PHE A 80 14.37 10.74 1.47
CA PHE A 80 15.74 10.88 0.99
C PHE A 80 15.83 11.94 -0.13
N VAL A 81 14.95 11.89 -1.12
CA VAL A 81 14.91 12.88 -2.22
C VAL A 81 14.66 14.29 -1.68
N ASN A 82 13.74 14.43 -0.72
CA ASN A 82 13.48 15.71 -0.07
C ASN A 82 14.71 16.22 0.69
N ARG A 83 15.46 15.35 1.36
CA ARG A 83 16.72 15.72 2.02
C ARG A 83 17.76 16.23 1.00
N VAL A 84 17.97 15.49 -0.09
CA VAL A 84 18.91 15.87 -1.16
C VAL A 84 18.53 17.22 -1.76
N LYS A 85 17.23 17.47 -1.97
CA LYS A 85 16.72 18.75 -2.44
C LYS A 85 17.11 19.89 -1.50
N SER A 86 16.85 19.76 -0.20
CA SER A 86 17.22 20.78 0.79
C SER A 86 18.73 21.01 0.87
N ASP A 87 19.54 19.95 0.80
CA ASP A 87 20.99 20.08 0.78
C ASP A 87 21.48 20.81 -0.48
N MET A 88 20.84 20.58 -1.64
CA MET A 88 21.13 21.30 -2.88
C MET A 88 20.75 22.78 -2.82
N GLU A 89 19.61 23.13 -2.22
CA GLU A 89 19.21 24.53 -2.00
C GLU A 89 20.23 25.30 -1.14
N ILE A 90 20.78 24.65 -0.12
CA ILE A 90 21.85 25.23 0.73
C ILE A 90 23.11 25.46 -0.10
N VAL A 91 23.55 24.47 -0.86
CA VAL A 91 24.76 24.57 -1.70
C VAL A 91 24.59 25.67 -2.75
N GLU A 92 23.43 25.75 -3.40
CA GLU A 92 23.13 26.79 -4.39
C GLU A 92 23.22 28.19 -3.78
N SER A 93 22.64 28.39 -2.58
CA SER A 93 22.75 29.67 -1.85
C SER A 93 24.19 30.02 -1.46
N GLN A 94 24.98 29.05 -1.00
CA GLN A 94 26.39 29.28 -0.66
C GLN A 94 27.23 29.64 -1.88
N VAL A 95 26.94 29.03 -3.04
CA VAL A 95 27.60 29.34 -4.31
C VAL A 95 27.23 30.74 -4.77
N GLU A 96 25.96 31.12 -4.71
CA GLU A 96 25.50 32.47 -5.06
C GLU A 96 26.18 33.55 -4.20
N GLU A 97 26.30 33.32 -2.88
CA GLU A 97 27.03 34.21 -1.97
C GLU A 97 28.51 34.32 -2.34
N ALA A 98 29.17 33.18 -2.60
CA ALA A 98 30.58 33.15 -3.00
C ALA A 98 30.82 33.87 -4.34
N GLU A 99 29.94 33.69 -5.32
CA GLU A 99 30.02 34.39 -6.61
C GLU A 99 29.83 35.89 -6.46
N GLN A 100 28.90 36.32 -5.60
CA GLN A 100 28.67 37.73 -5.30
C GLN A 100 29.91 38.37 -4.66
N ASP A 101 30.52 37.70 -3.69
CA ASP A 101 31.72 38.17 -3.01
C ASP A 101 32.92 38.25 -3.95
N VAL A 102 33.14 37.25 -4.80
CA VAL A 102 34.20 37.29 -5.83
C VAL A 102 33.96 38.47 -6.79
N GLY A 103 32.72 38.67 -7.24
CA GLY A 103 32.35 39.78 -8.12
C GLY A 103 32.57 41.16 -7.49
N GLN A 104 32.30 41.31 -6.19
CA GLN A 104 32.56 42.54 -5.43
C GLN A 104 34.06 42.75 -5.18
N ASN A 105 34.81 41.68 -4.90
CA ASN A 105 36.24 41.75 -4.62
C ASN A 105 37.02 42.16 -5.87
N VAL A 106 36.70 41.62 -7.06
CA VAL A 106 37.29 42.06 -8.35
C VAL A 106 37.01 43.54 -8.63
N ARG A 107 35.82 44.04 -8.29
CA ARG A 107 35.47 45.47 -8.42
C ARG A 107 36.24 46.33 -7.40
N SER A 108 36.50 45.80 -6.22
CA SER A 108 37.29 46.46 -5.16
C SER A 108 38.79 46.53 -5.52
N PHE A 109 39.37 45.51 -6.14
CA PHE A 109 40.76 45.56 -6.63
C PHE A 109 40.96 46.63 -7.72
N LYS A 110 39.96 46.90 -8.56
CA LYS A 110 40.02 48.00 -9.54
C LYS A 110 40.10 49.39 -8.89
N ASN A 111 39.67 49.54 -7.65
CA ASN A 111 39.76 50.81 -6.91
C ASN A 111 41.10 51.03 -6.19
N ILE A 112 41.99 50.03 -6.17
CA ILE A 112 43.32 50.12 -5.53
C ILE A 112 44.36 50.77 -6.46
N PHE A 113 44.09 50.83 -7.76
CA PHE A 113 44.96 51.51 -8.75
C PHE A 113 44.72 53.02 -8.88
N LYS A 114 43.99 53.65 -7.94
CA LYS A 114 43.88 55.11 -7.93
C LYS A 114 45.13 55.71 -7.27
N PRO A 115 45.85 56.63 -7.94
CA PRO A 115 47.10 57.16 -7.43
C PRO A 115 46.84 57.98 -6.16
N LEU A 116 47.53 57.61 -5.09
CA LEU A 116 47.52 58.31 -3.80
C LEU A 116 48.23 59.66 -3.96
N PHE A 117 47.45 60.72 -4.06
CA PHE A 117 47.92 62.09 -3.84
C PHE A 117 47.12 62.73 -2.70
N PHE A 118 47.86 62.93 -1.60
CA PHE A 118 47.68 63.90 -0.51
C PHE A 118 46.64 63.70 0.61
N GLN A 119 47.21 63.86 1.82
CA GLN A 119 46.72 64.42 3.08
C GLN A 119 46.20 63.51 4.20
N SER A 120 46.92 63.62 5.32
CA SER A 120 46.61 63.15 6.65
C SER A 120 45.32 63.79 7.20
N ALA A 121 44.39 62.96 7.64
CA ALA A 121 43.41 63.28 8.68
C ALA A 121 42.94 61.97 9.33
N GLU A 122 42.72 62.02 10.64
CA GLU A 122 42.42 60.90 11.55
C GLU A 122 41.35 59.94 11.03
N THR A 123 41.64 58.64 11.18
CA THR A 123 40.78 57.52 10.78
C THR A 123 39.96 57.05 11.98
N PRO A 124 38.61 57.01 11.92
CA PRO A 124 37.83 56.23 12.87
C PRO A 124 38.04 54.72 12.60
N PRO A 125 37.80 53.83 13.58
CA PRO A 125 38.19 52.43 13.48
C PRO A 125 37.42 51.76 12.34
N ARG A 126 38.19 51.35 11.33
CA ARG A 126 37.75 50.55 10.20
C ARG A 126 37.17 49.25 10.78
N ARG A 127 35.84 49.09 10.66
CA ARG A 127 35.17 47.82 10.98
C ARG A 127 35.90 46.72 10.23
N SER A 128 36.53 45.80 10.97
CA SER A 128 37.14 44.61 10.40
C SER A 128 36.09 43.92 9.54
N GLY A 129 36.33 43.87 8.23
CA GLY A 129 35.57 43.02 7.34
C GLY A 129 35.76 41.60 7.84
N ARG A 130 34.69 41.02 8.38
CA ARG A 130 34.63 39.59 8.67
C ARG A 130 34.82 38.89 7.33
N THR A 131 35.91 38.16 7.17
CA THR A 131 36.00 37.14 6.14
C THR A 131 34.89 36.14 6.42
N PRO A 132 33.96 35.87 5.49
CA PRO A 132 32.97 34.82 5.69
C PRO A 132 33.73 33.51 5.90
N THR A 133 33.51 32.91 7.07
CA THR A 133 34.09 31.61 7.40
C THR A 133 33.19 30.57 6.77
N TYR A 134 33.69 29.88 5.74
CA TYR A 134 32.97 28.80 5.07
C TYR A 134 32.65 27.69 6.07
N GLU A 135 31.37 27.34 6.19
CA GLU A 135 30.91 26.18 6.96
C GLU A 135 30.45 25.10 5.97
N PRO A 136 31.11 23.93 5.96
CA PRO A 136 30.77 22.86 5.02
C PRO A 136 29.36 22.32 5.30
N PRO A 137 28.54 22.08 4.26
CA PRO A 137 27.23 21.47 4.41
C PRO A 137 27.31 20.09 5.07
N THR A 138 26.33 19.79 5.93
CA THR A 138 26.21 18.46 6.54
C THR A 138 25.84 17.43 5.48
N LEU A 139 26.73 16.49 5.20
CA LEU A 139 26.48 15.41 4.24
C LEU A 139 25.44 14.45 4.79
N PHE A 140 24.43 14.11 3.98
CA PHE A 140 23.46 13.08 4.33
C PHE A 140 24.10 11.69 4.26
N SER A 141 23.66 10.78 5.13
CA SER A 141 24.03 9.36 5.06
C SER A 141 22.87 8.54 4.56
N THR A 142 23.07 7.80 3.46
CA THR A 142 22.07 6.90 2.85
C THR A 142 21.62 5.79 3.81
N SER A 143 22.49 5.39 4.74
CA SER A 143 22.18 4.40 5.78
C SER A 143 21.06 4.83 6.74
N SER A 144 20.76 6.14 6.80
CA SER A 144 19.69 6.68 7.64
C SER A 144 18.31 6.55 7.01
N TYR A 145 18.26 6.27 5.70
CA TYR A 145 17.03 6.18 4.90
C TYR A 145 16.79 4.77 4.36
N PHE A 146 17.87 4.04 4.08
CA PHE A 146 17.80 2.66 3.61
C PHE A 146 18.51 1.75 4.61
N THR A 147 17.75 0.98 5.38
CA THR A 147 18.29 -0.13 6.15
C THR A 147 18.75 -1.22 5.18
N PRO A 148 19.96 -1.80 5.34
CA PRO A 148 20.35 -3.00 4.62
C PRO A 148 19.29 -4.07 4.87
N GLU A 149 18.76 -4.70 3.81
CA GLU A 149 17.84 -5.81 3.99
C GLU A 149 18.57 -6.90 4.80
N GLU A 150 18.05 -7.24 6.00
CA GLU A 150 18.46 -8.46 6.68
C GLU A 150 18.01 -9.62 5.80
N ASP A 151 18.96 -10.11 5.00
CA ASP A 151 18.80 -11.29 4.18
C ASP A 151 18.40 -12.44 5.12
N GLY A 152 17.14 -12.85 5.06
CA GLY A 152 16.53 -13.91 5.85
C GLY A 152 17.06 -15.30 5.48
N SER A 153 18.38 -15.44 5.39
CA SER A 153 19.11 -16.70 5.29
C SER A 153 19.15 -17.35 6.68
N SER A 154 18.02 -17.93 7.07
CA SER A 154 18.02 -19.11 7.93
C SER A 154 17.08 -20.11 7.28
N VAL A 155 17.62 -20.72 6.22
CA VAL A 155 17.20 -22.03 5.74
C VAL A 155 17.47 -22.99 6.89
N ASP A 156 16.47 -23.22 7.73
CA ASP A 156 16.52 -24.28 8.72
C ASP A 156 16.41 -25.63 7.99
N LYS A 157 17.56 -26.29 7.88
CA LYS A 157 17.66 -27.71 7.62
C LYS A 157 17.16 -28.42 8.88
N THR A 158 16.08 -29.19 8.79
CA THR A 158 16.00 -30.63 9.13
C THR A 158 14.62 -31.15 8.75
#